data_AF-A0A496X3F5-F1
#
_entry.id   AF-A0A496X3F5-F1
#
_cell.length_a   1.000
_cell.length_b   1.000
_cell.length_c   1.000
_cell.angle_alpha   90.00
_cell.angle_beta   90.00
_cell.angle_gamma   90.00
#
_symmetry.space_group_name_H-M   'P 1'
#
loop_
_entity.id
_entity.type
_entity.pdbx_description
1 polymer ?
#
loop_
_entity_poly.entity_id
_entity_poly.type
_entity_poly.pdbx_seq_one_letter_code
_entity_poly.pdbx_strand_id
1 'polypeptide(L)'
;SEDGVSVEIPLDILHQVPRYRFDWLVPGLLRDKCIALIKSLPKQWRKHFVPVPEFVDRVLPRLKAENRPLYEVLGEQLGYVGGVTVPGDCWQVEKLDVFYRMNYRLLDEQGNVLENSRDLDALRKSFRQRVQASIEQSVAPGFERTGVTRWDFEELPEVHLIQKDRHTIRVYPALHDDQQSVSVRLCDGSDLATYYSIDGVNRLAMLEHRQTVKYLRKELFKKKDLLLRSAHLPDRNTLAEDIIQTAFYSACFIDKPLPRKQKEFADLIESGKNNIVNIAAEIESVLLSMMDDLVYLHRTMRDKQSNFPEVVNDISTQLNGLFKQGFCRDAGVFWIHQYPRYIKAARQRIDRHLQRTVREITFGEEIEGFSQALADLRVGEQECPQLVREELKKFRFMIEEYRVSHYAQQLKTAMPVSSKRLLRQLHSLEESIGK
;
A
#
# COMPACT_ATOMS: atom_id res chain seq x y z
N SER A 1 19.97 -26.69 11.22
CA SER A 1 19.24 -27.90 11.67
C SER A 1 18.02 -28.05 10.77
N GLU A 2 17.84 -29.25 10.22
CA GLU A 2 16.66 -29.66 9.44
C GLU A 2 15.51 -30.13 10.36
N ASP A 3 15.67 -29.98 11.67
CA ASP A 3 14.66 -30.39 12.64
C ASP A 3 13.42 -29.48 12.53
N GLY A 4 12.24 -30.11 12.61
CA GLY A 4 10.94 -29.46 12.46
C GLY A 4 10.14 -30.04 11.29
N VAL A 5 9.18 -29.28 10.81
CA VAL A 5 8.34 -29.66 9.65
C VAL A 5 8.76 -28.85 8.45
N SER A 6 8.93 -29.54 7.32
CA SER A 6 9.13 -28.90 6.03
C SER A 6 7.90 -29.05 5.13
N VAL A 7 7.57 -28.01 4.39
CA VAL A 7 6.64 -28.07 3.26
C VAL A 7 7.42 -27.82 1.97
N GLU A 8 7.17 -28.65 0.98
CA GLU A 8 7.69 -28.47 -0.37
C GLU A 8 6.71 -27.62 -1.19
N ILE A 9 7.20 -26.52 -1.76
CA ILE A 9 6.41 -25.55 -2.51
C ILE A 9 7.02 -25.42 -3.91
N PRO A 10 6.29 -25.79 -4.97
CA PRO A 10 6.67 -25.44 -6.33
C PRO A 10 6.76 -23.92 -6.52
N LEU A 11 7.79 -23.45 -7.22
CA LEU A 11 8.07 -22.02 -7.46
C LEU A 11 6.83 -21.23 -7.93
N ASP A 12 6.10 -21.79 -8.87
CA ASP A 12 4.98 -21.17 -9.57
C ASP A 12 3.71 -20.98 -8.72
N ILE A 13 3.60 -21.64 -7.56
CA ILE A 13 2.50 -21.40 -6.60
C ILE A 13 2.94 -20.63 -5.36
N LEU A 14 4.20 -20.18 -5.28
CA LEU A 14 4.76 -19.51 -4.10
C LEU A 14 3.91 -18.33 -3.59
N HIS A 15 3.37 -17.51 -4.50
CA HIS A 15 2.52 -16.37 -4.14
C HIS A 15 1.08 -16.77 -3.78
N GLN A 16 0.66 -17.99 -4.09
CA GLN A 16 -0.66 -18.53 -3.73
C GLN A 16 -0.67 -19.24 -2.37
N VAL A 17 0.51 -19.53 -1.80
CA VAL A 17 0.66 -20.17 -0.49
C VAL A 17 0.01 -19.29 0.61
N PRO A 18 -0.98 -19.76 1.38
CA PRO A 18 -1.59 -18.89 2.38
C PRO A 18 -0.58 -18.53 3.47
N ARG A 19 -0.45 -17.24 3.76
CA ARG A 19 0.60 -16.66 4.62
C ARG A 19 0.72 -17.33 5.99
N TYR A 20 -0.40 -17.48 6.70
CA TYR A 20 -0.41 -17.95 8.09
C TYR A 20 -0.83 -19.41 8.20
N ARG A 21 -1.28 -20.06 7.13
CA ARG A 21 -1.84 -21.42 7.20
C ARG A 21 -0.82 -22.45 7.72
N PHE A 22 0.45 -22.22 7.45
CA PHE A 22 1.56 -23.08 7.89
C PHE A 22 2.05 -22.76 9.31
N ASP A 23 1.63 -21.65 9.92
CA ASP A 23 1.89 -21.38 11.33
C ASP A 23 1.21 -22.39 12.25
N TRP A 24 0.15 -23.02 11.77
CA TRP A 24 -0.60 -24.06 12.48
C TRP A 24 0.13 -25.41 12.51
N LEU A 25 1.21 -25.55 11.73
CA LEU A 25 1.95 -26.80 11.55
C LEU A 25 1.01 -28.00 11.26
N VAL A 26 1.49 -29.21 11.54
CA VAL A 26 0.72 -30.45 11.48
C VAL A 26 0.11 -30.77 12.85
N PRO A 27 -1.01 -31.53 12.91
CA PRO A 27 -1.68 -31.85 14.18
C PRO A 27 -0.77 -32.43 15.27
N GLY A 28 0.24 -33.22 14.88
CA GLY A 28 1.19 -33.83 15.81
C GLY A 28 2.10 -32.85 16.56
N LEU A 29 2.28 -31.62 16.06
CA LEU A 29 3.12 -30.59 16.68
C LEU A 29 2.35 -29.34 17.12
N LEU A 30 1.11 -29.19 16.67
CA LEU A 30 0.28 -28.03 17.00
C LEU A 30 0.13 -27.87 18.52
N ARG A 31 -0.12 -28.97 19.25
CA ARG A 31 -0.25 -28.97 20.70
C ARG A 31 1.00 -28.39 21.39
N ASP A 32 2.17 -28.90 21.05
CA ASP A 32 3.43 -28.50 21.68
C ASP A 32 3.82 -27.07 21.29
N LYS A 33 3.51 -26.64 20.06
CA LYS A 33 3.64 -25.25 19.64
C LYS A 33 2.74 -24.31 20.46
N CYS A 34 1.48 -24.67 20.70
CA CYS A 34 0.60 -23.89 21.57
C CYS A 34 1.14 -23.79 22.99
N ILE A 35 1.70 -24.88 23.54
CA ILE A 35 2.35 -24.86 24.86
C ILE A 35 3.56 -23.91 24.86
N ALA A 36 4.40 -23.97 23.82
CA ALA A 36 5.57 -23.12 23.68
C ALA A 36 5.19 -21.63 23.57
N LEU A 37 4.15 -21.30 22.80
CA LEU A 37 3.59 -19.95 22.67
C LEU A 37 3.12 -19.40 24.02
N ILE A 38 2.33 -20.16 24.78
CA ILE A 38 1.87 -19.71 26.10
C ILE A 38 3.05 -19.56 27.07
N LYS A 39 4.06 -20.43 26.97
CA LYS A 39 5.27 -20.33 27.80
C LYS A 39 6.12 -19.10 27.48
N SER A 40 6.11 -18.62 26.24
CA SER A 40 6.83 -17.41 25.82
C SER A 40 6.15 -16.11 26.24
N LEU A 41 4.87 -16.15 26.66
CA LEU A 41 4.18 -14.99 27.19
C LEU A 41 4.88 -14.39 28.43
N PRO A 42 4.82 -13.05 28.61
CA PRO A 42 5.23 -12.39 29.84
C PRO A 42 4.60 -13.02 31.08
N LYS A 43 5.34 -13.07 32.20
CA LYS A 43 4.92 -13.72 33.45
C LYS A 43 3.53 -13.28 33.93
N GLN A 44 3.18 -12.00 33.72
CA GLN A 44 1.89 -11.44 34.10
C GLN A 44 0.70 -12.09 33.39
N TRP A 45 0.88 -12.55 32.14
CA TRP A 45 -0.15 -13.22 31.36
C TRP A 45 -0.09 -14.74 31.55
N ARG A 46 1.13 -15.31 31.49
CA ARG A 46 1.35 -16.76 31.60
C ARG A 46 0.78 -17.38 32.87
N LYS A 47 0.79 -16.65 34.00
CA LYS A 47 0.27 -17.14 35.29
C LYS A 47 -1.22 -17.51 35.26
N HIS A 48 -2.00 -16.94 34.33
CA HIS A 48 -3.44 -17.20 34.20
C HIS A 48 -3.74 -18.55 33.53
N PHE A 49 -2.75 -19.14 32.87
CA PHE A 49 -2.89 -20.37 32.09
C PHE A 49 -2.11 -21.54 32.71
N VAL A 50 -1.88 -21.53 34.03
CA VAL A 50 -1.17 -22.62 34.71
C VAL A 50 -2.22 -23.60 35.29
N PRO A 51 -2.11 -24.92 35.03
CA PRO A 51 -1.09 -25.62 34.22
C PRO A 51 -1.27 -25.46 32.71
N VAL A 52 -0.21 -25.03 31.99
CA VAL A 52 -0.27 -24.72 30.55
C VAL A 52 -0.81 -25.87 29.69
N PRO A 53 -0.36 -27.13 29.88
CA PRO A 53 -0.86 -28.24 29.07
C PRO A 53 -2.38 -28.42 29.16
N GLU A 54 -2.97 -28.28 30.34
CA GLU A 54 -4.41 -28.46 30.57
C GLU A 54 -5.25 -27.37 29.89
N PHE A 55 -4.74 -26.14 29.83
CA PHE A 55 -5.39 -25.07 29.07
C PHE A 55 -5.33 -25.37 27.57
N VAL A 56 -4.16 -25.78 27.06
CA VAL A 56 -4.00 -26.16 25.65
C VAL A 56 -4.93 -27.32 25.28
N ASP A 57 -4.99 -28.36 26.10
CA ASP A 57 -5.84 -29.54 25.85
C ASP A 57 -7.33 -29.19 25.79
N ARG A 58 -7.77 -28.18 26.55
CA ARG A 58 -9.16 -27.68 26.50
C ARG A 58 -9.47 -26.86 25.25
N VAL A 59 -8.50 -26.11 24.71
CA VAL A 59 -8.73 -25.25 23.54
C VAL A 59 -8.41 -25.94 22.22
N LEU A 60 -7.50 -26.93 22.20
CA LEU A 60 -7.03 -27.60 20.99
C LEU A 60 -8.18 -28.14 20.10
N PRO A 61 -9.27 -28.74 20.62
CA PRO A 61 -10.38 -29.20 19.78
C PRO A 61 -11.15 -28.08 19.07
N ARG A 62 -11.00 -26.82 19.52
CA ARG A 62 -11.65 -25.63 18.93
C ARG A 62 -10.76 -24.93 17.92
N LEU A 63 -9.46 -25.24 17.90
CA LEU A 63 -8.49 -24.69 16.98
C LEU A 63 -8.67 -25.32 15.59
N LYS A 64 -9.23 -24.54 14.66
CA LYS A 64 -9.34 -24.91 13.25
C LYS A 64 -8.30 -24.14 12.46
N ALA A 65 -7.46 -24.86 11.74
CA ALA A 65 -6.39 -24.21 11.01
C ALA A 65 -6.92 -23.35 9.88
N GLU A 66 -6.58 -22.06 9.94
CA GLU A 66 -7.06 -21.01 9.04
C GLU A 66 -5.89 -20.12 8.60
N ASN A 67 -6.14 -19.20 7.66
CA ASN A 67 -5.12 -18.25 7.21
C ASN A 67 -5.06 -17.01 8.11
N ARG A 68 -5.00 -17.23 9.43
CA ARG A 68 -4.80 -16.22 10.47
C ARG A 68 -3.64 -16.65 11.38
N PRO A 69 -2.93 -15.70 12.02
CA PRO A 69 -1.85 -16.05 12.93
C PRO A 69 -2.34 -16.97 14.05
N LEU A 70 -1.62 -18.06 14.29
CA LEU A 70 -2.01 -19.07 15.31
C LEU A 70 -2.18 -18.43 16.69
N TYR A 71 -1.33 -17.46 17.05
CA TYR A 71 -1.35 -16.84 18.39
C TYR A 71 -2.62 -16.02 18.63
N GLU A 72 -3.20 -15.39 17.60
CA GLU A 72 -4.45 -14.63 17.72
C GLU A 72 -5.60 -15.56 18.08
N VAL A 73 -5.77 -16.63 17.28
CA VAL A 73 -6.87 -17.57 17.46
C VAL A 73 -6.71 -18.34 18.77
N LEU A 74 -5.47 -18.71 19.12
CA LEU A 74 -5.16 -19.29 20.41
C LEU A 74 -5.55 -18.33 21.56
N GLY A 75 -5.21 -17.05 21.44
CA GLY A 75 -5.58 -16.02 22.41
C GLY A 75 -7.08 -15.84 22.57
N GLU A 76 -7.84 -15.83 21.49
CA GLU A 76 -9.30 -15.79 21.50
C GLU A 76 -9.90 -16.99 22.25
N GLN A 77 -9.44 -18.20 21.95
CA GLN A 77 -9.94 -19.41 22.60
C GLN A 77 -9.53 -19.49 24.08
N LEU A 78 -8.32 -19.05 24.42
CA LEU A 78 -7.86 -18.93 25.80
C LEU A 78 -8.65 -17.87 26.57
N GLY A 79 -9.03 -16.76 25.94
CA GLY A 79 -9.92 -15.75 26.52
C GLY A 79 -11.30 -16.32 26.84
N TYR A 80 -11.86 -17.12 25.92
CA TYR A 80 -13.15 -17.77 26.12
C TYR A 80 -13.12 -18.82 27.25
N VAL A 81 -12.03 -19.61 27.37
CA VAL A 81 -11.90 -20.66 28.41
C VAL A 81 -11.41 -20.13 29.76
N GLY A 82 -10.50 -19.16 29.75
CA GLY A 82 -9.78 -18.65 30.92
C GLY A 82 -10.21 -17.28 31.41
N GLY A 83 -11.08 -16.57 30.68
CA GLY A 83 -11.60 -15.25 31.06
C GLY A 83 -10.59 -14.10 30.96
N VAL A 84 -9.44 -14.32 30.31
CA VAL A 84 -8.36 -13.32 30.18
C VAL A 84 -7.99 -13.13 28.72
N THR A 85 -8.18 -11.92 28.21
CA THR A 85 -7.74 -11.52 26.87
C THR A 85 -6.29 -11.07 26.91
N VAL A 86 -5.41 -11.78 26.19
CA VAL A 86 -3.99 -11.44 26.06
C VAL A 86 -3.82 -10.46 24.89
N PRO A 87 -3.21 -9.28 25.10
CA PRO A 87 -2.87 -8.36 24.01
C PRO A 87 -1.97 -9.01 22.95
N GLY A 88 -2.14 -8.64 21.67
CA GLY A 88 -1.39 -9.21 20.54
C GLY A 88 0.13 -9.06 20.67
N ASP A 89 0.57 -7.86 21.05
CA ASP A 89 1.97 -7.48 21.29
C ASP A 89 2.68 -8.28 22.40
N CYS A 90 1.93 -9.03 23.21
CA CYS A 90 2.48 -9.87 24.26
C CYS A 90 2.94 -11.26 23.75
N TRP A 91 2.55 -11.66 22.54
CA TRP A 91 2.93 -12.94 21.95
C TRP A 91 4.32 -12.88 21.31
N GLN A 92 5.30 -13.52 21.97
CA GLN A 92 6.71 -13.49 21.56
C GLN A 92 7.02 -14.67 20.62
N VAL A 93 6.51 -14.61 19.39
CA VAL A 93 6.65 -15.67 18.36
C VAL A 93 8.11 -15.86 17.95
N GLU A 94 8.87 -14.77 17.92
CA GLU A 94 10.30 -14.71 17.61
C GLU A 94 11.18 -15.44 18.65
N LYS A 95 10.65 -15.74 19.83
CA LYS A 95 11.33 -16.55 20.86
C LYS A 95 11.03 -18.04 20.76
N LEU A 96 10.10 -18.45 19.89
CA LEU A 96 9.86 -19.87 19.66
C LEU A 96 11.08 -20.53 19.06
N ASP A 97 11.38 -21.74 19.51
CA ASP A 97 12.38 -22.61 18.88
C ASP A 97 12.08 -22.78 17.38
N VAL A 98 13.13 -22.85 16.57
CA VAL A 98 13.05 -23.06 15.12
C VAL A 98 12.31 -24.36 14.76
N PHE A 99 12.29 -25.35 15.66
CA PHE A 99 11.52 -26.59 15.54
C PHE A 99 10.00 -26.35 15.42
N TYR A 100 9.47 -25.28 16.03
CA TYR A 100 8.05 -24.91 15.96
C TYR A 100 7.73 -23.94 14.81
N ARG A 101 8.68 -23.70 13.91
CA ARG A 101 8.50 -22.85 12.73
C ARG A 101 8.52 -23.73 11.48
N MET A 102 7.59 -23.47 10.56
CA MET A 102 7.57 -24.16 9.28
C MET A 102 8.84 -23.83 8.50
N ASN A 103 9.45 -24.85 7.89
CA ASN A 103 10.50 -24.68 6.90
C ASN A 103 9.90 -24.82 5.50
N TYR A 104 10.06 -23.78 4.68
CA TYR A 104 9.59 -23.74 3.31
C TYR A 104 10.72 -24.16 2.38
N ARG A 105 10.55 -25.27 1.67
CA ARG A 105 11.49 -25.80 0.67
C ARG A 105 10.94 -25.46 -0.71
N LEU A 106 11.52 -24.44 -1.34
CA LEU A 106 11.10 -23.99 -2.66
C LEU A 106 11.70 -24.90 -3.72
N LEU A 107 10.87 -25.41 -4.63
CA LEU A 107 11.29 -26.34 -5.68
C LEU A 107 11.21 -25.69 -7.07
N ASP A 108 12.14 -26.06 -7.95
CA ASP A 108 12.06 -25.78 -9.39
C ASP A 108 11.07 -26.73 -10.10
N GLU A 109 10.93 -26.57 -11.41
CA GLU A 109 10.04 -27.40 -12.25
C GLU A 109 10.50 -28.87 -12.33
N GLN A 110 11.79 -29.13 -12.12
CA GLN A 110 12.38 -30.47 -12.09
C GLN A 110 12.25 -31.13 -10.70
N GLY A 111 11.84 -30.38 -9.68
CA GLY A 111 11.73 -30.83 -8.29
C GLY A 111 13.01 -30.66 -7.46
N ASN A 112 14.02 -29.94 -7.97
CA ASN A 112 15.22 -29.62 -7.19
C ASN A 112 14.94 -28.46 -6.24
N VAL A 113 15.59 -28.48 -5.07
CA VAL A 113 15.49 -27.40 -4.09
C VAL A 113 16.22 -26.15 -4.59
N LEU A 114 15.48 -25.06 -4.78
CA LEU A 114 16.00 -23.73 -5.09
C LEU A 114 16.48 -23.01 -3.83
N GLU A 115 15.65 -23.00 -2.78
CA GLU A 115 15.95 -22.32 -1.51
C GLU A 115 15.18 -22.96 -0.36
N ASN A 116 15.77 -22.90 0.84
CA ASN A 116 15.13 -23.28 2.09
C ASN A 116 15.07 -22.04 3.00
N SER A 117 13.87 -21.67 3.45
CA SER A 117 13.70 -20.53 4.37
C SER A 117 12.58 -20.81 5.35
N ARG A 118 12.64 -20.18 6.53
CA ARG A 118 11.53 -20.16 7.51
C ARG A 118 10.72 -18.86 7.42
N ASP A 119 11.06 -17.99 6.49
CA ASP A 119 10.39 -16.73 6.20
C ASP A 119 9.78 -16.80 4.79
N LEU A 120 8.47 -17.00 4.74
CA LEU A 120 7.71 -17.10 3.49
C LEU A 120 7.68 -15.76 2.75
N ASP A 121 7.60 -14.64 3.48
CA ASP A 121 7.52 -13.31 2.87
C ASP A 121 8.86 -12.92 2.26
N ALA A 122 9.98 -13.28 2.89
CA ALA A 122 11.31 -13.16 2.30
C ALA A 122 11.45 -14.01 1.02
N LEU A 123 10.98 -15.27 1.02
CA LEU A 123 11.00 -16.11 -0.19
C LEU A 123 10.21 -15.48 -1.34
N ARG A 124 8.97 -15.03 -1.06
CA ARG A 124 8.12 -14.36 -2.05
C ARG A 124 8.81 -13.15 -2.66
N LYS A 125 9.40 -12.31 -1.81
CA LYS A 125 10.12 -11.11 -2.24
C LYS A 125 11.31 -11.46 -3.14
N SER A 126 12.11 -12.46 -2.77
CA SER A 126 13.32 -12.88 -3.50
C SER A 126 13.02 -13.54 -4.85
N PHE A 127 11.95 -14.34 -4.93
CA PHE A 127 11.63 -15.13 -6.13
C PHE A 127 10.57 -14.49 -7.04
N ARG A 128 10.00 -13.34 -6.69
CA ARG A 128 8.93 -12.67 -7.45
C ARG A 128 9.14 -12.65 -8.96
N GLN A 129 10.32 -12.20 -9.42
CA GLN A 129 10.61 -12.11 -10.85
C GLN A 129 10.62 -13.48 -11.55
N ARG A 130 11.06 -14.54 -10.85
CA ARG A 130 11.09 -15.89 -11.40
C ARG A 130 9.69 -16.52 -11.46
N VAL A 131 8.84 -16.23 -10.47
CA VAL A 131 7.42 -16.64 -10.50
C VAL A 131 6.72 -16.02 -11.70
N GLN A 132 6.88 -14.71 -11.89
CA GLN A 132 6.31 -13.99 -13.03
C GLN A 132 6.79 -14.55 -14.38
N ALA A 133 8.09 -14.78 -14.54
CA ALA A 133 8.65 -15.35 -15.77
C ALA A 133 8.13 -16.77 -16.05
N SER A 134 7.93 -17.60 -15.02
CA SER A 134 7.36 -18.95 -15.18
C SER A 134 5.89 -18.90 -15.61
N ILE A 135 5.12 -17.93 -15.11
CA ILE A 135 3.74 -17.69 -15.55
C ILE A 135 3.73 -17.29 -17.01
N GLU A 136 4.52 -16.29 -17.42
CA GLU A 136 4.61 -15.79 -18.80
C GLU A 136 4.95 -16.90 -19.81
N GLN A 137 5.84 -17.83 -19.45
CA GLN A 137 6.19 -18.98 -20.30
C GLN A 137 5.06 -20.02 -20.44
N SER A 138 4.14 -20.07 -19.47
CA SER A 138 3.07 -21.06 -19.40
C SER A 138 1.76 -20.56 -20.02
N VAL A 139 1.70 -19.31 -20.47
CA VAL A 139 0.49 -18.70 -21.03
C VAL A 139 0.23 -19.23 -22.44
N ALA A 140 -1.02 -19.59 -22.71
CA ALA A 140 -1.44 -19.94 -24.06
C ALA A 140 -1.24 -18.75 -25.02
N PRO A 141 -0.70 -18.97 -26.23
CA PRO A 141 -0.52 -17.91 -27.22
C PRO A 141 -1.82 -17.14 -27.48
N GLY A 142 -1.78 -15.81 -27.35
CA GLY A 142 -2.89 -14.91 -27.64
C GLY A 142 -3.75 -14.49 -26.44
N PHE A 143 -3.51 -15.01 -25.23
CA PHE A 143 -4.17 -14.48 -24.02
C PHE A 143 -3.63 -13.09 -23.66
N GLU A 144 -2.30 -12.94 -23.64
CA GLU A 144 -1.69 -11.63 -23.46
C GLU A 144 -1.85 -10.78 -24.71
N ARG A 145 -2.25 -9.53 -24.51
CA ARG A 145 -2.53 -8.58 -25.58
C ARG A 145 -1.77 -7.30 -25.30
N THR A 146 -1.23 -6.68 -26.35
CA THR A 146 -0.55 -5.39 -26.27
C THR A 146 -1.18 -4.43 -27.28
N GLY A 147 -0.95 -3.13 -27.10
CA GLY A 147 -1.45 -2.13 -28.05
C GLY A 147 -2.97 -1.92 -28.00
N VAL A 148 -3.66 -2.36 -26.93
CA VAL A 148 -5.10 -2.18 -26.79
C VAL A 148 -5.40 -0.70 -26.58
N THR A 149 -6.30 -0.13 -27.38
CA THR A 149 -6.65 1.31 -27.32
C THR A 149 -8.15 1.57 -27.12
N ARG A 150 -8.94 0.50 -27.05
CA ARG A 150 -10.36 0.47 -26.72
C ARG A 150 -10.71 -0.88 -26.09
N TRP A 151 -11.79 -0.96 -25.34
CA TRP A 151 -12.29 -2.22 -24.81
C TRP A 151 -12.83 -3.08 -25.96
N ASP A 152 -12.03 -4.05 -26.42
CA ASP A 152 -12.32 -4.91 -27.59
C ASP A 152 -12.29 -6.41 -27.26
N PHE A 153 -12.34 -6.74 -25.98
CA PHE A 153 -12.51 -8.10 -25.46
C PHE A 153 -13.85 -8.22 -24.75
N GLU A 154 -14.46 -9.42 -24.78
CA GLU A 154 -15.79 -9.64 -24.21
C GLU A 154 -15.78 -9.53 -22.67
N GLU A 155 -14.84 -10.24 -22.04
CA GLU A 155 -14.68 -10.31 -20.59
C GLU A 155 -13.19 -10.38 -20.22
N LEU A 156 -12.82 -9.69 -19.14
CA LEU A 156 -11.55 -9.86 -18.44
C LEU A 156 -11.81 -10.73 -17.21
N PRO A 157 -11.53 -12.04 -17.26
CA PRO A 157 -11.90 -12.94 -16.18
C PRO A 157 -11.22 -12.56 -14.87
N GLU A 158 -11.88 -12.80 -13.75
CA GLU A 158 -11.34 -12.53 -12.42
C GLU A 158 -10.15 -13.45 -12.10
N VAL A 159 -10.25 -14.71 -12.53
CA VAL A 159 -9.23 -15.75 -12.37
C VAL A 159 -9.10 -16.50 -13.68
N HIS A 160 -7.87 -16.77 -14.08
CA HIS A 160 -7.52 -17.70 -15.14
C HIS A 160 -6.72 -18.87 -14.55
N LEU A 161 -6.99 -20.08 -15.02
CA LEU A 161 -6.36 -21.30 -14.51
C LEU A 161 -5.38 -21.83 -15.55
N ILE A 162 -4.10 -21.93 -15.18
CA ILE A 162 -3.07 -22.56 -15.99
C ILE A 162 -2.84 -23.98 -15.48
N GLN A 163 -2.96 -24.96 -16.37
CA GLN A 163 -2.62 -26.35 -16.05
C GLN A 163 -1.12 -26.57 -16.32
N LYS A 164 -0.38 -26.99 -15.29
CA LYS A 164 0.96 -27.57 -15.42
C LYS A 164 0.91 -29.04 -15.03
N ASP A 165 1.88 -29.82 -15.51
CA ASP A 165 1.90 -31.30 -15.43
C ASP A 165 1.60 -31.88 -14.04
N ARG A 166 1.85 -31.14 -12.96
CA ARG A 166 1.68 -31.61 -11.56
C ARG A 166 0.65 -30.85 -10.73
N HIS A 167 0.16 -29.69 -11.19
CA HIS A 167 -0.76 -28.84 -10.42
C HIS A 167 -1.38 -27.73 -11.27
N THR A 168 -2.46 -27.15 -10.77
CA THR A 168 -3.14 -26.00 -11.38
C THR A 168 -2.71 -24.71 -10.69
N ILE A 169 -2.33 -23.71 -11.48
CA ILE A 169 -1.92 -22.38 -11.02
C ILE A 169 -3.07 -21.40 -11.24
N ARG A 170 -3.45 -20.65 -10.21
CA ARG A 170 -4.35 -19.50 -10.35
C ARG A 170 -3.57 -18.26 -10.70
N VAL A 171 -3.95 -17.61 -11.79
CA VAL A 171 -3.42 -16.32 -12.22
C VAL A 171 -4.55 -15.32 -12.41
N TYR A 172 -4.22 -14.04 -12.33
CA TYR A 172 -5.18 -12.95 -12.27
C TYR A 172 -4.91 -11.98 -13.42
N PRO A 173 -5.78 -11.94 -14.44
CA PRO A 173 -5.66 -11.01 -15.55
C PRO A 173 -5.76 -9.55 -15.08
N ALA A 174 -4.84 -8.73 -15.58
CA ALA A 174 -4.71 -7.33 -15.25
C ALA A 174 -4.55 -6.46 -16.50
N LEU A 175 -5.10 -5.25 -16.45
CA LEU A 175 -4.83 -4.23 -17.45
C LEU A 175 -3.65 -3.37 -17.01
N HIS A 176 -2.61 -3.29 -17.82
CA HIS A 176 -1.43 -2.47 -17.56
C HIS A 176 -1.48 -1.20 -18.42
N ASP A 177 -1.20 -0.05 -17.79
CA ASP A 177 -1.00 1.20 -18.51
C ASP A 177 0.36 1.22 -19.22
N ASP A 178 0.36 1.20 -20.57
CA ASP A 178 1.55 1.36 -21.42
C ASP A 178 1.64 2.79 -22.01
N GLN A 179 1.01 3.77 -21.36
CA GLN A 179 0.90 5.20 -21.70
C GLN A 179 0.10 5.53 -22.97
N GLN A 180 0.45 4.92 -24.10
CA GLN A 180 -0.24 5.12 -25.39
C GLN A 180 -1.21 3.98 -25.72
N SER A 181 -1.17 2.92 -24.93
CA SER A 181 -2.03 1.75 -25.03
C SER A 181 -2.19 1.09 -23.66
N VAL A 182 -2.95 0.01 -23.64
CA VAL A 182 -3.09 -0.91 -22.53
C VAL A 182 -2.61 -2.29 -22.97
N SER A 183 -2.01 -3.03 -22.04
CA SER A 183 -1.75 -4.46 -22.21
C SER A 183 -2.57 -5.30 -21.24
N VAL A 184 -2.98 -6.49 -21.69
CA VAL A 184 -3.56 -7.53 -20.85
C VAL A 184 -2.41 -8.46 -20.46
N ARG A 185 -2.10 -8.53 -19.16
CA ARG A 185 -1.05 -9.40 -18.61
C ARG A 185 -1.59 -10.22 -17.45
N LEU A 186 -0.89 -11.29 -17.12
CA LEU A 186 -1.24 -12.16 -15.99
C LEU A 186 -0.39 -11.81 -14.76
N CYS A 187 -1.04 -11.67 -13.62
CA CYS A 187 -0.41 -11.54 -12.31
C CYS A 187 -0.60 -12.83 -11.50
N ASP A 188 0.28 -13.05 -10.54
CA ASP A 188 0.23 -14.16 -9.58
C ASP A 188 -0.62 -13.87 -8.33
N GLY A 189 -1.03 -12.61 -8.13
CA GLY A 189 -1.89 -12.17 -7.02
C GLY A 189 -3.06 -11.28 -7.46
N SER A 190 -4.21 -11.44 -6.81
CA SER A 190 -5.42 -10.66 -7.09
C SER A 190 -5.28 -9.17 -6.78
N ASP A 191 -4.62 -8.84 -5.66
CA ASP A 191 -4.41 -7.46 -5.24
C ASP A 191 -3.45 -6.71 -6.18
N LEU A 192 -2.45 -7.43 -6.70
CA LEU A 192 -1.52 -6.94 -7.71
C LEU A 192 -2.22 -6.71 -9.05
N ALA A 193 -3.05 -7.65 -9.49
CA ALA A 193 -3.85 -7.48 -10.70
C ALA A 193 -4.81 -6.29 -10.59
N THR A 194 -5.43 -6.11 -9.42
CA THR A 194 -6.30 -4.96 -9.15
C THR A 194 -5.51 -3.67 -9.16
N TYR A 195 -4.33 -3.64 -8.52
CA TYR A 195 -3.44 -2.48 -8.51
C TYR A 195 -3.11 -1.99 -9.92
N TYR A 196 -2.67 -2.88 -10.81
CA TYR A 196 -2.37 -2.51 -12.19
C TYR A 196 -3.64 -2.13 -12.97
N SER A 197 -4.72 -2.88 -12.79
CA SER A 197 -5.97 -2.66 -13.52
C SER A 197 -6.62 -1.31 -13.24
N ILE A 198 -6.42 -0.72 -12.05
CA ILE A 198 -6.86 0.65 -11.76
C ILE A 198 -6.29 1.62 -12.81
N ASP A 199 -4.98 1.58 -13.04
CA ASP A 199 -4.31 2.45 -14.01
C ASP A 199 -4.65 2.04 -15.46
N GLY A 200 -4.71 0.74 -15.75
CA GLY A 200 -5.03 0.24 -17.10
C GLY A 200 -6.45 0.59 -17.56
N VAL A 201 -7.46 0.40 -16.71
CA VAL A 201 -8.85 0.79 -17.01
C VAL A 201 -8.95 2.30 -17.22
N ASN A 202 -8.29 3.09 -16.37
CA ASN A 202 -8.29 4.54 -16.47
C ASN A 202 -7.62 5.03 -17.77
N ARG A 203 -6.48 4.43 -18.14
CA ARG A 203 -5.82 4.70 -19.43
C ARG A 203 -6.74 4.38 -20.61
N LEU A 204 -7.44 3.25 -20.58
CA LEU A 204 -8.35 2.85 -21.64
C LEU A 204 -9.47 3.89 -21.82
N ALA A 205 -10.05 4.37 -20.71
CA ALA A 205 -11.06 5.42 -20.73
C ALA A 205 -10.53 6.71 -21.39
N MET A 206 -9.30 7.11 -21.07
CA MET A 206 -8.63 8.26 -21.69
C MET A 206 -8.39 8.06 -23.19
N LEU A 207 -7.99 6.85 -23.60
CA LEU A 207 -7.72 6.51 -25.01
C LEU A 207 -8.99 6.47 -25.86
N GLU A 208 -10.14 6.14 -25.28
CA GLU A 208 -11.45 6.23 -25.96
C GLU A 208 -11.99 7.66 -26.00
N HIS A 209 -11.65 8.50 -25.02
CA HIS A 209 -12.15 9.89 -24.87
C HIS A 209 -11.11 10.93 -25.32
N ARG A 210 -10.47 10.68 -26.47
CA ARG A 210 -9.33 11.49 -26.97
C ARG A 210 -9.64 12.97 -27.13
N GLN A 211 -10.88 13.32 -27.48
CA GLN A 211 -11.28 14.73 -27.65
C GLN A 211 -11.23 15.49 -26.33
N THR A 212 -11.76 14.91 -25.24
CA THR A 212 -11.69 15.46 -23.89
C THR A 212 -10.25 15.58 -23.41
N VAL A 213 -9.45 14.53 -23.60
CA VAL A 213 -8.01 14.55 -23.25
C VAL A 213 -7.27 15.64 -24.01
N LYS A 214 -7.49 15.76 -25.34
CA LYS A 214 -6.87 16.80 -26.18
C LYS A 214 -7.28 18.21 -25.74
N TYR A 215 -8.55 18.40 -25.40
CA TYR A 215 -9.06 19.67 -24.87
C TYR A 215 -8.36 20.03 -23.55
N LEU A 216 -8.33 19.11 -22.58
CA LEU A 216 -7.71 19.34 -21.27
C LEU A 216 -6.21 19.61 -21.38
N ARG A 217 -5.46 18.85 -22.19
CA ARG A 217 -4.02 19.13 -22.44
C ARG A 217 -3.80 20.54 -22.99
N LYS A 218 -4.73 21.05 -23.81
CA LYS A 218 -4.65 22.40 -24.39
C LYS A 218 -4.99 23.50 -23.40
N GLU A 219 -5.94 23.29 -22.50
CA GLU A 219 -6.43 24.33 -21.58
C GLU A 219 -5.74 24.34 -20.21
N LEU A 220 -5.40 23.18 -19.65
CA LEU A 220 -4.70 23.08 -18.36
C LEU A 220 -3.34 23.80 -18.41
N PHE A 221 -3.10 24.66 -17.41
CA PHE A 221 -1.94 25.51 -17.17
C PHE A 221 -1.51 26.35 -18.37
N LYS A 222 -2.45 26.70 -19.25
CA LYS A 222 -2.18 27.49 -20.44
C LYS A 222 -1.57 28.84 -20.05
N LYS A 223 -0.37 29.11 -20.59
CA LYS A 223 0.45 30.30 -20.31
C LYS A 223 0.94 30.41 -18.85
N LYS A 224 1.10 29.28 -18.16
CA LYS A 224 1.60 29.22 -16.77
C LYS A 224 2.98 28.56 -16.64
N ASP A 225 3.67 28.30 -17.75
CA ASP A 225 4.95 27.57 -17.79
C ASP A 225 6.02 28.16 -16.87
N LEU A 226 6.16 29.49 -16.84
CA LEU A 226 7.10 30.17 -15.94
C LEU A 226 6.72 30.01 -14.47
N LEU A 227 5.42 30.07 -14.15
CA LEU A 227 4.92 29.92 -12.79
C LEU A 227 5.18 28.51 -12.26
N LEU A 228 4.92 27.47 -13.07
CA LEU A 228 5.19 26.09 -12.71
C LEU A 228 6.68 25.87 -12.39
N ARG A 229 7.58 26.41 -13.23
CA ARG A 229 9.03 26.35 -13.00
C ARG A 229 9.44 27.07 -11.71
N SER A 230 8.92 28.26 -11.47
CA SER A 230 9.22 29.02 -10.25
C SER A 230 8.71 28.33 -8.98
N ALA A 231 7.59 27.59 -9.08
CA ALA A 231 7.03 26.81 -7.99
C ALA A 231 7.67 25.41 -7.85
N HIS A 232 8.68 25.08 -8.66
CA HIS A 232 9.33 23.76 -8.71
C HIS A 232 8.36 22.59 -8.93
N LEU A 233 7.28 22.82 -9.66
CA LEU A 233 6.35 21.77 -10.06
C LEU A 233 6.75 21.16 -11.41
N PRO A 234 6.21 19.96 -11.75
CA PRO A 234 6.41 19.37 -13.06
C PRO A 234 6.02 20.31 -14.20
N ASP A 235 6.59 20.08 -15.37
CA ASP A 235 6.22 20.84 -16.56
C ASP A 235 4.73 20.65 -16.89
N ARG A 236 4.21 21.58 -17.70
CA ARG A 236 2.79 21.63 -18.08
C ARG A 236 2.26 20.29 -18.61
N ASN A 237 3.03 19.57 -19.44
CA ASN A 237 2.53 18.34 -20.04
C ASN A 237 2.44 17.23 -18.99
N THR A 238 3.47 17.09 -18.16
CA THR A 238 3.51 16.10 -17.09
C THR A 238 2.41 16.34 -16.07
N LEU A 239 2.24 17.58 -15.61
CA LEU A 239 1.21 17.91 -14.61
C LEU A 239 -0.21 17.83 -15.19
N ALA A 240 -0.42 18.25 -16.44
CA ALA A 240 -1.72 18.09 -17.09
C ALA A 240 -2.11 16.61 -17.22
N GLU A 241 -1.16 15.73 -17.56
CA GLU A 241 -1.43 14.29 -17.65
C GLU A 241 -1.83 13.69 -16.30
N ASP A 242 -1.16 14.07 -15.21
CA ASP A 242 -1.50 13.65 -13.84
C ASP A 242 -2.91 14.11 -13.43
N ILE A 243 -3.26 15.37 -13.70
CA ILE A 243 -4.61 15.91 -13.45
C ILE A 243 -5.67 15.17 -14.27
N ILE A 244 -5.40 14.92 -15.56
CA ILE A 244 -6.36 14.22 -16.43
C ILE A 244 -6.60 12.80 -15.93
N GLN A 245 -5.55 12.05 -15.59
CA GLN A 245 -5.68 10.71 -15.01
C GLN A 245 -6.51 10.74 -13.72
N THR A 246 -6.22 11.70 -12.83
CA THR A 246 -6.94 11.89 -11.57
C THR A 246 -8.42 12.18 -11.81
N ALA A 247 -8.73 13.05 -12.78
CA ALA A 247 -10.09 13.46 -13.09
C ALA A 247 -10.91 12.31 -13.71
N PHE A 248 -10.34 11.53 -14.62
CA PHE A 248 -11.01 10.35 -15.17
C PHE A 248 -11.29 9.31 -14.08
N TYR A 249 -10.29 9.00 -13.24
CA TYR A 249 -10.47 8.05 -12.14
C TYR A 249 -11.55 8.50 -11.15
N SER A 250 -11.48 9.76 -10.73
CA SER A 250 -12.42 10.34 -9.76
C SER A 250 -13.84 10.45 -10.32
N ALA A 251 -14.00 10.73 -11.60
CA ALA A 251 -15.32 10.84 -12.22
C ALA A 251 -15.98 9.47 -12.45
N CYS A 252 -15.19 8.50 -12.92
CA CYS A 252 -15.75 7.26 -13.49
C CYS A 252 -15.63 6.06 -12.53
N PHE A 253 -14.54 5.95 -11.76
CA PHE A 253 -14.12 4.69 -11.13
C PHE A 253 -13.98 4.73 -9.60
N ILE A 254 -13.90 5.92 -8.98
CA ILE A 254 -13.74 6.02 -7.52
C ILE A 254 -14.89 5.33 -6.77
N ASP A 255 -14.55 4.56 -5.73
CA ASP A 255 -15.47 3.80 -4.88
C ASP A 255 -16.42 2.84 -5.64
N LYS A 256 -16.04 2.45 -6.87
CA LYS A 256 -16.78 1.50 -7.69
C LYS A 256 -15.91 0.27 -8.01
N PRO A 257 -16.51 -0.91 -8.19
CA PRO A 257 -15.77 -2.08 -8.66
C PRO A 257 -15.21 -1.83 -10.07
N LEU A 258 -14.01 -2.35 -10.33
CA LEU A 258 -13.42 -2.27 -11.66
C LEU A 258 -14.27 -3.06 -12.66
N PRO A 259 -14.50 -2.50 -13.87
CA PRO A 259 -15.25 -3.22 -14.89
C PRO A 259 -14.46 -4.42 -15.37
N ARG A 260 -15.16 -5.54 -15.57
CA ARG A 260 -14.64 -6.76 -16.19
C ARG A 260 -15.27 -7.05 -17.54
N LYS A 261 -16.33 -6.32 -17.91
CA LYS A 261 -17.02 -6.45 -19.21
C LYS A 261 -17.15 -5.11 -19.92
N GLN A 262 -17.27 -5.16 -21.25
CA GLN A 262 -17.40 -3.96 -22.08
C GLN A 262 -18.57 -3.07 -21.66
N LYS A 263 -19.72 -3.67 -21.34
CA LYS A 263 -20.91 -2.93 -20.90
C LYS A 263 -20.69 -2.21 -19.57
N GLU A 264 -20.08 -2.88 -18.59
CA GLU A 264 -19.76 -2.29 -17.28
C GLU A 264 -18.82 -1.10 -17.45
N PHE A 265 -17.79 -1.24 -18.30
CA PHE A 265 -16.86 -0.17 -18.62
C PHE A 265 -17.57 1.04 -19.25
N ALA A 266 -18.43 0.79 -20.24
CA ALA A 266 -19.21 1.84 -20.90
C ALA A 266 -20.17 2.56 -19.93
N ASP A 267 -20.87 1.81 -19.08
CA ASP A 267 -21.82 2.35 -18.09
C ASP A 267 -21.11 3.24 -17.05
N LEU A 268 -19.93 2.83 -16.58
CA LEU A 268 -19.11 3.61 -15.65
C LEU A 268 -18.66 4.93 -16.26
N ILE A 269 -18.18 4.92 -17.50
CA ILE A 269 -17.79 6.12 -18.23
C ILE A 269 -18.99 7.03 -18.45
N GLU A 270 -20.11 6.49 -18.92
CA GLU A 270 -21.32 7.27 -19.19
C GLU A 270 -21.80 8.00 -17.93
N SER A 271 -21.71 7.34 -16.77
CA SER A 271 -22.07 7.92 -15.48
C SER A 271 -21.18 9.09 -15.03
N GLY A 272 -19.90 9.10 -15.46
CA GLY A 272 -18.88 10.03 -14.96
C GLY A 272 -18.45 11.11 -15.96
N LYS A 273 -18.57 10.87 -17.27
CA LYS A 273 -17.90 11.66 -18.32
C LYS A 273 -18.17 13.15 -18.27
N ASN A 274 -19.37 13.55 -17.84
CA ASN A 274 -19.78 14.96 -17.76
C ASN A 274 -19.06 15.73 -16.63
N ASN A 275 -18.49 15.04 -15.64
CA ASN A 275 -17.78 15.64 -14.52
C ASN A 275 -16.26 15.75 -14.73
N ILE A 276 -15.70 15.06 -15.72
CA ILE A 276 -14.23 14.96 -15.94
C ILE A 276 -13.61 16.36 -16.08
N VAL A 277 -14.19 17.22 -16.93
CA VAL A 277 -13.65 18.57 -17.18
C VAL A 277 -13.73 19.44 -15.93
N ASN A 278 -14.83 19.35 -15.18
CA ASN A 278 -15.04 20.12 -13.97
C ASN A 278 -14.03 19.73 -12.88
N ILE A 279 -13.83 18.43 -12.65
CA ILE A 279 -12.85 17.93 -11.67
C ILE A 279 -11.42 18.34 -12.07
N ALA A 280 -11.07 18.24 -13.36
CA ALA A 280 -9.74 18.67 -13.82
C ALA A 280 -9.50 20.18 -13.58
N ALA A 281 -10.50 21.01 -13.86
CA ALA A 281 -10.43 22.45 -13.62
C ALA A 281 -10.38 22.81 -12.13
N GLU A 282 -11.10 22.07 -11.29
CA GLU A 282 -11.07 22.20 -9.83
C GLU A 282 -9.67 21.90 -9.27
N ILE A 283 -9.07 20.77 -9.68
CA ILE A 283 -7.70 20.41 -9.31
C ILE A 283 -6.72 21.50 -9.75
N GLU A 284 -6.80 21.97 -11.01
CA GLU A 284 -5.95 23.07 -11.49
C GLU A 284 -6.11 24.33 -10.63
N SER A 285 -7.34 24.72 -10.31
CA SER A 285 -7.65 25.89 -9.49
C SER A 285 -7.00 25.79 -8.10
N VAL A 286 -7.12 24.64 -7.45
CA VAL A 286 -6.48 24.37 -6.15
C VAL A 286 -4.97 24.51 -6.26
N LEU A 287 -4.35 23.89 -7.26
CA LEU A 287 -2.89 23.97 -7.43
C LEU A 287 -2.44 25.41 -7.71
N LEU A 288 -3.16 26.15 -8.56
CA LEU A 288 -2.88 27.56 -8.84
C LEU A 288 -2.99 28.42 -7.57
N SER A 289 -3.94 28.12 -6.67
CA SER A 289 -4.17 28.89 -5.45
C SER A 289 -3.00 28.86 -4.45
N MET A 290 -2.10 27.88 -4.55
CA MET A 290 -0.93 27.75 -3.67
C MET A 290 0.41 28.14 -4.32
N MET A 291 0.41 28.53 -5.61
CA MET A 291 1.65 28.80 -6.35
C MET A 291 2.48 29.92 -5.73
N ASP A 292 1.83 31.02 -5.32
CA ASP A 292 2.55 32.15 -4.70
C ASP A 292 3.20 31.76 -3.37
N ASP A 293 2.53 30.92 -2.58
CA ASP A 293 3.07 30.38 -1.34
C ASP A 293 4.25 29.44 -1.61
N LEU A 294 4.19 28.59 -2.65
CA LEU A 294 5.29 27.71 -3.06
C LEU A 294 6.51 28.51 -3.56
N VAL A 295 6.31 29.49 -4.45
CA VAL A 295 7.37 30.35 -4.97
C VAL A 295 8.05 31.10 -3.82
N TYR A 296 7.25 31.63 -2.88
CA TYR A 296 7.77 32.25 -1.68
C TYR A 296 8.61 31.26 -0.86
N LEU A 297 8.06 30.07 -0.58
CA LEU A 297 8.69 29.05 0.23
C LEU A 297 10.05 28.63 -0.35
N HIS A 298 10.14 28.32 -1.64
CA HIS A 298 11.39 27.94 -2.29
C HIS A 298 12.45 29.05 -2.25
N ARG A 299 12.05 30.30 -2.48
CA ARG A 299 12.97 31.45 -2.36
C ARG A 299 13.49 31.58 -0.92
N THR A 300 12.59 31.55 0.06
CA THR A 300 12.94 31.70 1.48
C THR A 300 13.79 30.53 1.98
N MET A 301 13.56 29.31 1.51
CA MET A 301 14.41 28.15 1.76
C MET A 301 15.84 28.38 1.26
N ARG A 302 16.00 28.88 0.03
CA ARG A 302 17.33 29.22 -0.51
C ARG A 302 18.05 30.27 0.33
N ASP A 303 17.33 31.31 0.75
CA ASP A 303 17.92 32.41 1.54
C ASP A 303 18.32 31.95 2.96
N LYS A 304 17.62 30.95 3.52
CA LYS A 304 17.87 30.41 4.87
C LYS A 304 18.74 29.17 4.91
N GLN A 305 19.09 28.56 3.77
CA GLN A 305 19.84 27.30 3.69
C GLN A 305 21.13 27.32 4.52
N SER A 306 21.91 28.39 4.45
CA SER A 306 23.20 28.48 5.15
C SER A 306 23.05 28.62 6.67
N ASN A 307 22.00 29.30 7.13
CA ASN A 307 21.80 29.62 8.55
C ASN A 307 20.93 28.58 9.28
N PHE A 308 20.02 27.92 8.57
CA PHE A 308 19.04 26.99 9.13
C PHE A 308 18.88 25.70 8.29
N PRO A 309 19.98 24.99 7.96
CA PRO A 309 19.96 23.88 7.01
C PRO A 309 19.02 22.74 7.43
N GLU A 310 18.89 22.46 8.72
CA GLU A 310 17.99 21.40 9.21
C GLU A 310 16.51 21.71 8.93
N VAL A 311 16.07 22.96 9.15
CA VAL A 311 14.69 23.38 8.86
C VAL A 311 14.43 23.34 7.36
N VAL A 312 15.41 23.77 6.54
CA VAL A 312 15.26 23.72 5.09
C VAL A 312 15.22 22.28 4.58
N ASN A 313 16.04 21.37 5.13
CA ASN A 313 16.05 19.96 4.76
C ASN A 313 14.74 19.25 5.16
N ASP A 314 14.18 19.55 6.33
CA ASP A 314 12.87 19.04 6.76
C ASP A 314 11.76 19.44 5.79
N ILE A 315 11.66 20.74 5.45
CA ILE A 315 10.67 21.24 4.50
C ILE A 315 10.92 20.67 3.10
N SER A 316 12.16 20.58 2.66
CA SER A 316 12.53 19.98 1.37
C SER A 316 12.03 18.53 1.29
N THR A 317 12.24 17.75 2.35
CA THR A 317 11.75 16.37 2.47
C THR A 317 10.22 16.30 2.41
N GLN A 318 9.54 17.21 3.12
CA GLN A 318 8.08 17.34 3.07
C GLN A 318 7.58 17.63 1.64
N LEU A 319 8.14 18.63 0.96
CA LEU A 319 7.75 19.02 -0.39
C LEU A 319 8.04 17.91 -1.41
N ASN A 320 9.21 17.26 -1.35
CA ASN A 320 9.55 16.12 -2.21
C ASN A 320 8.58 14.96 -2.01
N GLY A 321 8.15 14.75 -0.77
CA GLY A 321 7.09 13.79 -0.48
C GLY A 321 5.77 14.18 -1.13
N LEU A 322 5.32 15.43 -0.97
CA LEU A 322 4.01 15.91 -1.42
C LEU A 322 3.89 15.98 -2.95
N PHE A 323 4.99 16.33 -3.63
CA PHE A 323 5.07 16.58 -5.08
C PHE A 323 5.88 15.52 -5.82
N LYS A 324 5.78 14.25 -5.40
CA LYS A 324 6.32 13.13 -6.18
C LYS A 324 5.63 13.02 -7.54
N GLN A 325 6.22 12.27 -8.47
CA GLN A 325 5.58 11.99 -9.75
C GLN A 325 4.20 11.34 -9.54
N GLY A 326 3.17 11.85 -10.23
CA GLY A 326 1.80 11.34 -10.11
C GLY A 326 1.09 11.73 -8.80
N PHE A 327 1.53 12.81 -8.13
CA PHE A 327 0.99 13.17 -6.82
C PHE A 327 -0.51 13.48 -6.84
N CYS A 328 -1.07 13.99 -7.95
CA CYS A 328 -2.51 14.26 -8.01
C CYS A 328 -3.30 12.95 -7.93
N ARG A 329 -2.88 11.95 -8.71
CA ARG A 329 -3.52 10.63 -8.73
C ARG A 329 -3.35 9.93 -7.39
N ASP A 330 -2.13 9.92 -6.86
CA ASP A 330 -1.79 9.21 -5.64
C ASP A 330 -2.46 9.83 -4.40
N ALA A 331 -2.63 11.16 -4.37
CA ALA A 331 -3.36 11.85 -3.32
C ALA A 331 -4.87 11.73 -3.50
N GLY A 332 -5.37 11.83 -4.73
CA GLY A 332 -6.79 11.97 -5.03
C GLY A 332 -7.34 13.35 -4.68
N VAL A 333 -8.56 13.63 -5.15
CA VAL A 333 -9.17 14.97 -5.12
C VAL A 333 -9.27 15.53 -3.70
N PHE A 334 -9.73 14.72 -2.73
CA PHE A 334 -9.92 15.16 -1.36
C PHE A 334 -8.64 15.72 -0.73
N TRP A 335 -7.52 15.02 -0.89
CA TRP A 335 -6.26 15.41 -0.29
C TRP A 335 -5.59 16.56 -1.05
N ILE A 336 -5.73 16.64 -2.38
CA ILE A 336 -5.24 17.77 -3.16
C ILE A 336 -5.85 19.09 -2.69
N HIS A 337 -7.12 19.12 -2.31
CA HIS A 337 -7.76 20.29 -1.69
C HIS A 337 -7.09 20.76 -0.40
N GLN A 338 -6.34 19.88 0.28
CA GLN A 338 -5.62 20.22 1.51
C GLN A 338 -4.22 20.77 1.24
N TYR A 339 -3.65 20.60 0.04
CA TYR A 339 -2.28 21.01 -0.27
C TYR A 339 -2.01 22.50 0.02
N PRO A 340 -2.88 23.45 -0.37
CA PRO A 340 -2.67 24.86 -0.03
C PRO A 340 -2.51 25.11 1.47
N ARG A 341 -3.22 24.33 2.31
CA ARG A 341 -3.11 24.42 3.78
C ARG A 341 -1.77 23.87 4.27
N TYR A 342 -1.29 22.77 3.71
CA TYR A 342 0.03 22.19 4.03
C TYR A 342 1.16 23.15 3.65
N ILE A 343 1.10 23.78 2.48
CA ILE A 343 2.11 24.76 2.04
C ILE A 343 2.10 26.00 2.94
N LYS A 344 0.93 26.49 3.34
CA LYS A 344 0.82 27.60 4.32
C LYS A 344 1.41 27.24 5.68
N ALA A 345 1.28 26.00 6.14
CA ALA A 345 1.92 25.55 7.38
C ALA A 345 3.45 25.48 7.24
N ALA A 346 3.97 24.96 6.13
CA ALA A 346 5.40 24.95 5.83
C ALA A 346 5.97 26.39 5.74
N ARG A 347 5.20 27.33 5.19
CA ARG A 347 5.54 28.75 5.18
C ARG A 347 5.66 29.32 6.60
N GLN A 348 4.71 29.02 7.50
CA GLN A 348 4.81 29.45 8.89
C GLN A 348 6.01 28.85 9.62
N ARG A 349 6.33 27.57 9.34
CA ARG A 349 7.52 26.90 9.86
C ARG A 349 8.79 27.66 9.47
N ILE A 350 9.00 27.93 8.19
CA ILE A 350 10.23 28.60 7.71
C ILE A 350 10.34 30.07 8.18
N ASP A 351 9.21 30.73 8.43
CA ASP A 351 9.20 32.14 8.85
C ASP A 351 9.43 32.30 10.35
N ARG A 352 8.82 31.46 11.18
CA ARG A 352 8.70 31.69 12.63
C ARG A 352 9.36 30.64 13.50
N HIS A 353 9.50 29.41 13.02
CA HIS A 353 9.98 28.29 13.82
C HIS A 353 11.39 27.90 13.39
N LEU A 354 12.37 28.76 13.65
CA LEU A 354 13.77 28.52 13.24
C LEU A 354 14.66 28.00 14.37
N GLN A 355 14.23 28.17 15.62
CA GLN A 355 15.03 27.84 16.79
C GLN A 355 14.93 26.36 17.15
N ARG A 356 16.07 25.75 17.49
CA ARG A 356 16.14 24.37 17.99
C ARG A 356 15.78 24.30 19.47
N THR A 357 14.49 24.41 19.77
CA THR A 357 13.99 24.12 21.13
C THR A 357 13.82 22.62 21.32
N VAL A 358 13.80 22.14 22.58
CA VAL A 358 13.54 20.71 22.88
C VAL A 358 12.24 20.24 22.22
N ARG A 359 11.19 21.07 22.27
CA ARG A 359 9.89 20.77 21.62
C ARG A 359 10.02 20.59 20.11
N GLU A 360 10.86 21.39 19.45
CA GLU A 360 11.08 21.30 17.99
C GLU A 360 11.91 20.07 17.61
N ILE A 361 12.90 19.72 18.42
CA ILE A 361 13.72 18.51 18.22
C ILE A 361 12.84 17.27 18.35
N THR A 362 12.09 17.13 19.45
CA THR A 362 11.20 15.99 19.67
C THR A 362 10.15 15.85 18.57
N PHE A 363 9.53 16.96 18.15
CA PHE A 363 8.56 16.92 17.06
C PHE A 363 9.20 16.49 15.72
N GLY A 364 10.41 16.97 15.43
CA GLY A 364 11.17 16.56 14.25
C GLY A 364 11.48 15.07 14.24
N GLU A 365 11.95 14.52 15.37
CA GLU A 365 12.23 13.09 15.54
C GLU A 365 10.97 12.23 15.35
N GLU A 366 9.82 12.65 15.88
CA GLU A 366 8.54 11.96 15.68
C GLU A 366 8.14 11.94 14.20
N ILE A 367 8.24 13.08 13.52
CA ILE A 367 7.91 13.20 12.10
C ILE A 367 8.83 12.34 11.22
N GLU A 368 10.13 12.33 11.51
CA GLU A 368 11.10 11.47 10.83
C GLU A 368 10.76 10.00 11.05
N GLY A 369 10.48 9.60 12.29
CA GLY A 369 10.06 8.24 12.63
C GLY A 369 8.80 7.78 11.89
N PHE A 370 7.75 8.61 11.85
CA PHE A 370 6.53 8.29 11.10
C PHE A 370 6.77 8.25 9.58
N SER A 371 7.64 9.12 9.06
CA SER A 371 7.97 9.14 7.63
C SER A 371 8.74 7.89 7.21
N GLN A 372 9.69 7.44 8.04
CA GLN A 372 10.44 6.21 7.83
C GLN A 372 9.53 4.98 7.93
N ALA A 373 8.70 4.90 8.96
CA ALA A 373 7.73 3.81 9.11
C ALA A 373 6.79 3.73 7.90
N LEU A 374 6.27 4.85 7.42
CA LEU A 374 5.48 4.87 6.19
C LEU A 374 6.29 4.36 4.99
N ALA A 375 7.54 4.80 4.80
CA ALA A 375 8.37 4.34 3.69
C ALA A 375 8.54 2.81 3.73
N ASP A 376 8.78 2.24 4.91
CA ASP A 376 8.93 0.81 5.11
C ASP A 376 7.62 0.05 4.84
N LEU A 377 6.47 0.58 5.29
CA LEU A 377 5.16 0.00 5.03
C LEU A 377 4.75 0.02 3.55
N ARG A 378 5.21 1.01 2.78
CA ARG A 378 4.90 1.12 1.35
C ARG A 378 5.69 0.15 0.47
N VAL A 379 6.73 -0.49 1.00
CA VAL A 379 7.47 -1.54 0.28
C VAL A 379 6.53 -2.71 0.00
N GLY A 380 6.16 -2.89 -1.28
CA GLY A 380 5.23 -3.94 -1.69
C GLY A 380 3.74 -3.56 -1.57
N GLU A 381 3.40 -2.28 -1.40
CA GLU A 381 2.00 -1.83 -1.25
C GLU A 381 1.09 -2.28 -2.39
N GLN A 382 1.62 -2.53 -3.59
CA GLN A 382 0.86 -3.02 -4.73
C GLN A 382 0.22 -4.41 -4.51
N GLU A 383 0.78 -5.22 -3.61
CA GLU A 383 0.26 -6.55 -3.25
C GLU A 383 -0.68 -6.49 -2.04
N CYS A 384 -0.82 -5.33 -1.40
CA CYS A 384 -1.75 -5.16 -0.29
C CYS A 384 -3.18 -4.96 -0.80
N PRO A 385 -4.22 -5.39 -0.04
CA PRO A 385 -5.60 -5.08 -0.35
C PRO A 385 -5.84 -3.58 -0.55
N GLN A 386 -6.78 -3.22 -1.42
CA GLN A 386 -7.09 -1.82 -1.72
C GLN A 386 -7.40 -0.99 -0.46
N LEU A 387 -8.14 -1.57 0.49
CA LEU A 387 -8.45 -0.91 1.77
C LEU A 387 -7.18 -0.53 2.55
N VAL A 388 -6.18 -1.42 2.59
CA VAL A 388 -4.89 -1.17 3.26
C VAL A 388 -4.13 -0.05 2.55
N ARG A 389 -4.14 -0.02 1.20
CA ARG A 389 -3.53 1.07 0.43
C ARG A 389 -4.17 2.43 0.70
N GLU A 390 -5.49 2.48 0.88
CA GLU A 390 -6.21 3.70 1.26
C GLU A 390 -5.86 4.15 2.70
N GLU A 391 -5.71 3.20 3.63
CA GLU A 391 -5.26 3.53 5.00
C GLU A 391 -3.78 3.97 5.05
N LEU A 392 -2.90 3.44 4.17
CA LEU A 392 -1.54 3.95 3.99
C LEU A 392 -1.53 5.38 3.47
N LYS A 393 -2.37 5.68 2.48
CA LYS A 393 -2.57 7.04 1.94
C LYS A 393 -3.06 7.99 3.04
N LYS A 394 -4.05 7.58 3.82
CA LYS A 394 -4.56 8.36 4.96
C LYS A 394 -3.47 8.58 6.02
N PHE A 395 -2.69 7.56 6.38
CA PHE A 395 -1.59 7.71 7.34
C PHE A 395 -0.55 8.73 6.85
N ARG A 396 -0.22 8.71 5.55
CA ARG A 396 0.64 9.73 4.96
C ARG A 396 0.11 11.16 5.19
N PHE A 397 -1.17 11.40 4.95
CA PHE A 397 -1.73 12.74 5.16
C PHE A 397 -1.96 13.08 6.63
N MET A 398 -2.12 12.09 7.52
CA MET A 398 -2.08 12.33 8.96
C MET A 398 -0.74 12.94 9.42
N ILE A 399 0.38 12.59 8.78
CA ILE A 399 1.69 13.22 9.05
C ILE A 399 1.65 14.72 8.69
N GLU A 400 1.04 15.07 7.56
CA GLU A 400 0.85 16.47 7.13
C GLU A 400 -0.11 17.23 8.06
N GLU A 401 -1.21 16.60 8.49
CA GLU A 401 -2.09 17.16 9.51
C GLU A 401 -1.35 17.41 10.83
N TYR A 402 -0.43 16.54 11.21
CA TYR A 402 0.35 16.70 12.43
C TYR A 402 1.29 17.91 12.33
N ARG A 403 1.93 18.12 11.17
CA ARG A 403 2.68 19.35 10.86
C ARG A 403 1.82 20.60 10.94
N VAL A 404 0.60 20.60 10.40
CA VAL A 404 -0.34 21.73 10.53
C VAL A 404 -0.69 22.00 11.99
N SER A 405 -0.97 20.94 12.76
CA SER A 405 -1.34 21.07 14.18
C SER A 405 -0.23 21.67 15.04
N HIS A 406 1.03 21.50 14.66
CA HIS A 406 2.17 22.00 15.41
C HIS A 406 2.60 23.40 14.94
N TYR A 407 2.71 23.63 13.63
CA TYR A 407 3.23 24.88 13.07
C TYR A 407 2.18 25.95 12.75
N ALA A 408 0.90 25.58 12.62
CA ALA A 408 -0.13 26.48 12.09
C ALA A 408 -1.54 26.18 12.64
N GLN A 409 -1.70 26.14 13.96
CA GLN A 409 -2.94 25.79 14.66
C GLN A 409 -4.18 26.56 14.19
N GLN A 410 -4.03 27.82 13.84
CA GLN A 410 -5.10 28.68 13.33
C GLN A 410 -5.68 28.23 11.99
N LEU A 411 -4.94 27.43 11.21
CA LEU A 411 -5.43 26.86 9.96
C LEU A 411 -6.38 25.68 10.17
N LYS A 412 -6.44 25.13 11.40
CA LYS A 412 -7.18 23.92 11.77
C LYS A 412 -6.73 22.67 10.98
N THR A 413 -7.13 21.51 11.46
CA THR A 413 -6.85 20.21 10.81
C THR A 413 -8.10 19.66 10.12
N ALA A 414 -7.94 18.94 9.01
CA ALA A 414 -9.05 18.28 8.30
C ALA A 414 -9.60 17.09 9.10
N MET A 415 -8.78 16.54 9.99
CA MET A 415 -9.16 15.50 10.93
C MET A 415 -8.41 15.68 12.25
N PRO A 416 -8.92 15.15 13.39
CA PRO A 416 -8.21 15.29 14.64
C PRO A 416 -6.98 14.36 14.67
N VAL A 417 -5.82 14.93 14.98
CA VAL A 417 -4.49 14.31 14.86
C VAL A 417 -3.66 14.58 16.12
N SER A 418 -2.75 13.64 16.44
CA SER A 418 -1.74 13.74 17.49
C SER A 418 -0.73 12.61 17.30
N SER A 419 0.46 12.71 17.90
CA SER A 419 1.45 11.61 17.93
C SER A 419 0.81 10.26 18.38
N LYS A 420 -0.01 10.27 19.45
CA LYS A 420 -0.76 9.07 19.91
C LYS A 420 -1.70 8.48 18.86
N ARG A 421 -2.32 9.31 18.02
CA ARG A 421 -3.23 8.85 16.96
C ARG A 421 -2.46 8.30 15.76
N LEU A 422 -1.33 8.92 15.40
CA LEU A 422 -0.41 8.40 14.39
C LEU A 422 0.13 7.03 14.80
N LEU A 423 0.59 6.88 16.05
CA LEU A 423 1.06 5.58 16.57
C LEU A 423 -0.02 4.49 16.51
N ARG A 424 -1.27 4.81 16.84
CA ARG A 424 -2.39 3.85 16.72
C ARG A 424 -2.66 3.45 15.26
N GLN A 425 -2.64 4.42 14.35
CA GLN A 425 -2.84 4.16 12.93
C GLN A 425 -1.68 3.31 12.37
N LEU A 426 -0.45 3.61 12.77
CA LEU A 426 0.74 2.85 12.40
C LEU A 426 0.62 1.39 12.87
N HIS A 427 0.28 1.16 14.14
CA HIS A 427 0.11 -0.19 14.67
C HIS A 427 -0.98 -0.98 13.93
N SER A 428 -2.12 -0.36 13.65
CA SER A 428 -3.19 -1.01 12.87
C SER A 428 -2.77 -1.35 11.44
N LEU A 429 -1.92 -0.53 10.81
CA LEU A 429 -1.35 -0.80 9.49
C LEU A 429 -0.31 -1.93 9.54
N GLU A 430 0.54 -1.96 10.55
CA GLU A 430 1.49 -3.04 10.79
C GLU A 430 0.74 -4.38 10.94
N GLU A 431 -0.32 -4.44 11.76
CA GLU A 431 -1.18 -5.62 11.89
C GLU A 431 -1.80 -6.03 10.55
N SER A 432 -2.34 -5.06 9.78
CA SER A 432 -3.01 -5.33 8.50
C SER A 432 -2.06 -5.83 7.41
N ILE A 433 -0.81 -5.33 7.42
CA ILE A 433 0.26 -5.74 6.51
C ILE A 433 1.02 -6.96 7.06
N GLY A 434 0.74 -7.36 8.31
CA GLY A 434 1.39 -8.43 9.06
C GLY A 434 2.88 -8.19 9.32
N LYS A 435 3.26 -6.97 9.70
CA LYS A 435 4.60 -6.64 10.17
C LYS A 435 4.67 -6.58 11.69
#